data_AF-A0A1I6V707-F1
#
_entry.id   AF-A0A1I6V707-F1
#
_cell.length_a   1.000
_cell.length_b   1.000
_cell.length_c   1.000
_cell.angle_alpha   90.00
_cell.angle_beta   90.00
_cell.angle_gamma   90.00
#
_symmetry.space_group_name_H-M   'P 1'
#
loop_
_entity.id
_entity.type
_entity.pdbx_description
1 polymer ?
#
loop_
_entity_poly.entity_id
_entity_poly.type
_entity_poly.pdbx_seq_one_letter_code
_entity_poly.pdbx_strand_id
1 'polypeptide(L)'
;MLIAVLGAIFGFLIKTIYSELGISKEKYEWTIMLGIYIFIFVLYRNKLQFSGWYTGKGREKLPRSATQFFVIISTLLILSPIYLR
;
A
#
# COMPACT_ATOMS: atom_id res chain seq x y z
N MET A 1 -3.62 5.56 14.09
CA MET A 1 -3.83 6.85 13.40
C MET A 1 -3.03 6.96 12.10
N LEU A 2 -1.70 6.85 12.12
CA LEU A 2 -0.85 7.01 10.92
C LEU A 2 -1.26 6.12 9.73
N ILE A 3 -1.50 4.83 9.97
CA ILE A 3 -1.93 3.88 8.91
C ILE A 3 -3.27 4.30 8.29
N ALA A 4 -4.22 4.77 9.10
CA ALA A 4 -5.52 5.23 8.60
C ALA A 4 -5.40 6.50 7.75
N VAL A 5 -4.56 7.45 8.18
CA VAL A 5 -4.29 8.69 7.41
C VAL A 5 -3.62 8.36 6.07
N LEU A 6 -2.59 7.50 6.08
CA LEU A 6 -1.95 7.05 4.85
C LEU A 6 -2.92 6.28 3.96
N GLY A 7 -3.75 5.41 4.54
CA GLY A 7 -4.79 4.66 3.83
C GLY A 7 -5.77 5.59 3.13
N ALA A 8 -6.23 6.64 3.79
CA ALA A 8 -7.11 7.64 3.20
C ALA A 8 -6.43 8.40 2.04
N ILE A 9 -5.17 8.82 2.23
CA ILE A 9 -4.40 9.54 1.19
C ILE A 9 -4.19 8.66 -0.04
N PHE A 10 -3.67 7.44 0.14
CA PHE A 10 -3.44 6.51 -0.98
C PHE A 10 -4.76 6.06 -1.61
N GLY A 11 -5.79 5.81 -0.81
CA GLY A 11 -7.13 5.45 -1.29
C GLY A 11 -7.73 6.55 -2.17
N PHE A 12 -7.64 7.81 -1.74
CA PHE A 12 -8.10 8.96 -2.54
C PHE A 12 -7.30 9.11 -3.85
N LEU A 13 -5.98 8.95 -3.79
CA LEU A 13 -5.10 9.06 -4.95
C LEU A 13 -5.42 7.97 -6.00
N ILE A 14 -5.49 6.70 -5.58
CA ILE A 14 -5.85 5.60 -6.49
C ILE A 14 -7.29 5.75 -6.99
N LYS A 15 -8.21 6.24 -6.14
CA LYS A 15 -9.59 6.53 -6.56
C LYS A 15 -9.62 7.55 -7.68
N THR A 16 -8.82 8.61 -7.60
CA THR A 16 -8.76 9.65 -8.63
C THR A 16 -8.23 9.07 -9.94
N ILE A 17 -7.09 8.38 -9.90
CA ILE A 17 -6.46 7.76 -11.08
C ILE A 17 -7.44 6.80 -11.79
N TYR A 18 -8.13 5.94 -11.05
CA TYR A 18 -9.05 4.97 -11.66
C TYR A 18 -10.32 5.60 -12.22
N SER A 19 -10.72 6.77 -11.69
CA SER A 19 -11.82 7.54 -12.27
C SER A 19 -11.43 8.10 -13.64
N GLU A 20 -10.22 8.67 -13.75
CA GLU A 20 -9.68 9.20 -15.02
C GLU A 20 -9.49 8.09 -16.07
N LEU A 21 -9.16 6.87 -15.64
CA LEU A 21 -9.01 5.71 -16.54
C LEU A 21 -10.34 5.01 -16.88
N GLY A 22 -11.48 5.46 -16.33
CA GLY A 22 -12.79 4.85 -16.57
C GLY A 22 -12.93 3.41 -16.02
N ILE A 23 -12.17 3.06 -14.99
CA ILE A 23 -12.17 1.72 -14.39
C ILE A 23 -13.23 1.64 -13.30
N SER A 24 -14.19 0.71 -13.44
CA SER A 24 -15.17 0.38 -12.41
C SER A 24 -14.49 -0.23 -11.18
N LYS A 25 -14.74 0.34 -10.00
CA LYS A 25 -14.08 -0.03 -8.75
C LYS A 25 -14.78 -1.13 -7.98
N GLU A 26 -16.08 -1.31 -8.19
CA GLU A 26 -16.94 -2.15 -7.32
C GLU A 26 -16.44 -3.60 -7.23
N LYS A 27 -15.90 -4.13 -8.33
CA LYS A 27 -15.39 -5.51 -8.37
C LYS A 27 -14.03 -5.67 -7.68
N TYR A 28 -13.19 -4.64 -7.66
CA TYR A 28 -11.78 -4.76 -7.27
C TYR A 28 -11.39 -3.95 -6.04
N GLU A 29 -12.36 -3.30 -5.37
CA GLU A 29 -12.13 -2.42 -4.24
C GLU A 29 -11.32 -3.09 -3.12
N TRP A 30 -11.70 -4.31 -2.71
CA TRP A 30 -10.99 -5.08 -1.70
C TRP A 30 -9.55 -5.42 -2.11
N THR A 31 -9.33 -5.77 -3.37
CA THR A 31 -8.01 -6.08 -3.93
C THR A 31 -7.09 -4.85 -3.87
N ILE A 32 -7.63 -3.69 -4.26
CA ILE A 32 -6.92 -2.41 -4.23
C ILE A 32 -6.61 -2.01 -2.78
N MET A 33 -7.58 -2.12 -1.88
CA MET A 33 -7.40 -1.82 -0.45
C MET A 33 -6.32 -2.70 0.18
N LEU A 34 -6.31 -4.01 -0.13
CA LEU A 34 -5.28 -4.93 0.35
C LEU A 34 -3.89 -4.56 -0.18
N GLY A 35 -3.78 -4.21 -1.47
CA GLY A 35 -2.54 -3.74 -2.07
C GLY A 35 -2.00 -2.48 -1.38
N ILE A 36 -2.86 -1.48 -1.16
CA ILE A 36 -2.52 -0.25 -0.44
C ILE A 36 -2.05 -0.56 0.99
N TYR A 37 -2.76 -1.44 1.69
CA TYR A 37 -2.40 -1.83 3.05
C TYR A 37 -1.01 -2.47 3.13
N ILE A 38 -0.70 -3.41 2.23
CA ILE A 38 0.62 -4.04 2.14
C ILE A 38 1.70 -3.00 1.83
N PHE A 39 1.44 -2.07 0.91
CA PHE A 39 2.38 -1.00 0.58
C PHE A 39 2.68 -0.11 1.78
N ILE A 40 1.64 0.32 2.52
CA ILE A 40 1.79 1.11 3.74
C ILE A 40 2.56 0.33 4.81
N PHE A 41 2.29 -0.97 4.96
CA PHE A 41 3.01 -1.82 5.90
C PHE A 41 4.52 -1.83 5.60
N VAL A 42 4.92 -1.98 4.34
CA VAL A 42 6.35 -1.94 3.95
C VAL A 42 6.95 -0.56 4.20
N LEU A 43 6.26 0.51 3.80
CA LEU A 43 6.71 1.90 4.02
C LEU A 43 6.90 2.17 5.52
N TYR A 44 5.97 1.69 6.34
CA TYR A 44 6.02 1.80 7.77
C TYR A 44 7.22 1.07 8.36
N ARG A 45 7.35 -0.23 8.05
CA ARG A 45 8.40 -1.11 8.59
C ARG A 45 9.80 -0.75 8.15
N ASN A 46 9.99 -0.07 7.02
CA ASN A 46 11.33 0.23 6.50
C ASN A 46 11.76 1.69 6.63
N LYS A 47 10.81 2.64 6.69
CA LYS A 47 11.11 4.08 6.70
C LYS A 47 10.47 4.79 7.90
N LEU A 48 9.15 4.74 8.03
CA LEU A 48 8.45 5.58 9.03
C LEU A 48 8.79 5.16 10.47
N GLN A 49 8.89 3.86 10.74
CA GLN A 49 9.28 3.35 12.07
C GLN A 49 10.69 3.82 12.49
N PHE A 50 11.55 4.22 11.55
CA PHE A 50 12.92 4.67 11.84
C PHE A 50 13.09 6.17 11.96
N SER A 51 12.05 6.97 11.71
CA SER A 51 12.09 8.44 11.72
C SER A 51 12.14 9.10 13.11
N GLY A 52 12.39 8.31 14.17
CA GLY A 52 12.72 8.83 15.51
C GLY A 52 11.55 8.87 16.51
N TRP A 53 10.30 8.75 16.05
CA TRP A 53 9.12 8.76 16.94
C TRP A 53 8.77 7.39 17.55
N TYR A 54 9.27 6.28 16.98
CA TYR A 54 9.05 4.93 17.50
C TYR A 54 10.33 4.35 18.11
N THR A 55 10.30 4.10 19.42
CA THR A 55 11.42 3.56 20.21
C THR A 55 11.15 2.16 20.78
N GLY A 56 10.03 1.51 20.38
CA GLY A 56 9.63 0.21 20.89
C GLY A 56 10.49 -0.97 20.39
N LYS A 57 10.29 -2.14 21.01
CA LYS A 57 10.90 -3.42 20.60
C LYS A 57 10.52 -3.77 19.15
N GLY A 58 11.39 -4.51 18.44
CA GLY A 58 11.14 -4.93 17.05
C GLY A 58 11.37 -3.85 15.98
N ARG A 59 12.23 -2.86 16.28
CA ARG A 59 12.69 -1.83 15.34
C ARG A 59 13.74 -2.39 14.37
N GLU A 60 13.33 -3.37 13.58
CA GLU A 60 14.15 -4.00 12.55
C GLU A 60 13.49 -3.82 11.19
N LYS A 61 14.29 -3.46 10.19
CA LYS A 61 13.82 -3.37 8.81
C LYS A 61 13.48 -4.76 8.31
N LEU A 62 12.53 -4.84 7.39
CA LEU A 62 12.32 -6.08 6.65
C LEU A 62 13.60 -6.42 5.86
N PRO A 63 13.97 -7.71 5.76
CA PRO A 63 15.00 -8.14 4.84
C PRO A 63 14.72 -7.62 3.41
N ARG A 64 15.77 -7.40 2.63
CA ARG A 64 15.65 -6.86 1.27
C ARG A 64 14.72 -7.71 0.40
N SER A 65 14.82 -9.03 0.50
CA SER A 65 13.98 -9.99 -0.21
C SER A 65 12.49 -9.84 0.16
N ALA A 66 12.17 -9.82 1.45
CA ALA A 66 10.80 -9.63 1.93
C ALA A 66 10.22 -8.27 1.50
N THR A 67 11.04 -7.21 1.60
CA THR A 67 10.65 -5.87 1.13
C THR A 67 10.30 -5.89 -0.35
N GLN A 68 11.17 -6.44 -1.20
CA GLN A 68 10.93 -6.53 -2.64
C GLN A 68 9.69 -7.35 -2.95
N PHE A 69 9.52 -8.51 -2.29
CA PHE A 69 8.36 -9.37 -2.45
C PHE A 69 7.04 -8.64 -2.14
N PHE A 70 6.94 -7.99 -0.98
CA PHE A 70 5.73 -7.27 -0.60
C PHE A 70 5.46 -6.05 -1.48
N VAL A 71 6.50 -5.33 -1.92
CA VAL A 71 6.34 -4.22 -2.87
C VAL A 71 5.79 -4.73 -4.20
N ILE A 72 6.35 -5.82 -4.74
CA ILE A 72 5.89 -6.42 -6.00
C ILE A 72 4.42 -6.85 -5.85
N ILE A 73 4.07 -7.59 -4.79
CA ILE A 73 2.68 -8.04 -4.58
C ILE A 73 1.73 -6.85 -4.42
N SER A 74 2.09 -5.85 -3.61
CA SER A 74 1.25 -4.66 -3.44
C SER A 74 1.00 -3.94 -4.78
N THR A 75 2.04 -3.83 -5.61
CA THR A 75 1.98 -3.20 -6.92
C THR A 75 1.10 -4.01 -7.86
N LEU A 76 1.26 -5.33 -7.91
CA LEU A 76 0.43 -6.22 -8.72
C LEU A 76 -1.05 -6.16 -8.31
N LEU A 77 -1.34 -6.20 -7.01
CA LEU A 77 -2.71 -6.09 -6.49
C LEU A 77 -3.35 -4.76 -6.89
N ILE A 78 -2.62 -3.65 -6.71
CA ILE A 78 -3.11 -2.32 -7.10
C ILE A 78 -3.37 -2.31 -8.60
N LEU A 79 -2.39 -2.69 -9.44
CA LEU A 79 -2.50 -2.59 -10.90
C LEU A 79 -3.40 -3.66 -11.55
N SER A 80 -3.75 -4.74 -10.85
CA SER A 80 -4.58 -5.83 -11.39
C SER A 80 -5.87 -5.40 -12.10
N PRO A 81 -6.64 -4.39 -11.65
CA PRO A 81 -7.88 -3.96 -12.30
C PRO A 81 -7.66 -3.33 -13.67
N ILE A 82 -6.45 -2.82 -13.94
CA ILE A 82 -6.10 -2.22 -15.23
C ILE A 82 -6.07 -3.30 -16.31
N TYR A 83 -5.59 -4.49 -15.97
CA TYR A 83 -5.44 -5.62 -16.90
C TYR A 83 -6.67 -6.52 -16.94
N LEU A 84 -7.40 -6.63 -15.83
CA LEU A 84 -8.57 -7.50 -15.67
C LEU A 84 -9.91 -6.79 -15.91
N ARG A 85 -9.86 -5.64 -16.59
CA ARG A 85 -11.02 -4.80 -16.92
C ARG A 85 -12.12 -5.58 -17.63
#